data_AF-A0A658BQ92-F1
#
_entry.id   AF-A0A658BQ92-F1
#
_cell.length_a   1.000
_cell.length_b   1.000
_cell.length_c   1.000
_cell.angle_alpha   90.00
_cell.angle_beta   90.00
_cell.angle_gamma   90.00
#
_symmetry.space_group_name_H-M   'P 1'
#
loop_
_entity.id
_entity.type
_entity.pdbx_description
1 polymer ?
#
loop_
_entity_poly.entity_id
_entity_poly.type
_entity_poly.pdbx_seq_one_letter_code
_entity_poly.pdbx_strand_id
1 'polypeptide(L)'
;MFQGLEARPELDPHNDSALADKMKNSIDAHVEFSFKGETYAPSATIDLDDLLEHHGSLPQIHALLAEKHGIDTYSYLYEVMQETEIIFSNAEGLAAEFLINGEFDMETFAARWQENRILGQLQAIALRELGVDHLDRHPALKNALFQAYRLGKISGC
;
A
#
# COMPACT_ATOMS: atom_id res chain seq x y z
N MET A 1 -4.34 -23.86 -60.41
CA MET A 1 -4.12 -22.42 -60.63
C MET A 1 -4.70 -21.71 -59.41
N PHE A 2 -3.84 -20.97 -58.69
CA PHE A 2 -4.02 -20.03 -57.56
C PHE A 2 -5.45 -19.56 -57.26
N GLN A 3 -5.87 -19.35 -56.01
CA GLN A 3 -5.33 -18.43 -54.98
C GLN A 3 -5.72 -18.98 -53.58
N GLY A 4 -4.92 -18.94 -52.51
CA GLY A 4 -4.11 -17.82 -52.03
C GLY A 4 -4.97 -16.89 -51.16
N LEU A 5 -5.43 -17.35 -49.98
CA LEU A 5 -6.09 -16.48 -48.99
C LEU A 5 -5.17 -16.36 -47.78
N GLU A 6 -4.53 -15.20 -47.70
CA GLU A 6 -3.62 -14.78 -46.66
C GLU A 6 -4.39 -14.37 -45.38
N ALA A 7 -3.80 -14.75 -44.24
CA ALA A 7 -3.77 -14.07 -42.96
C ALA A 7 -5.01 -13.28 -42.48
N ARG A 8 -5.61 -13.78 -41.40
CA ARG A 8 -6.00 -12.95 -40.26
C ARG A 8 -5.44 -13.59 -38.99
N PRO A 9 -4.55 -12.93 -38.24
CA PRO A 9 -4.23 -13.36 -36.89
C PRO A 9 -5.44 -13.04 -36.01
N GLU A 10 -6.00 -14.09 -35.41
CA GLU A 10 -7.00 -13.99 -34.35
C GLU A 10 -6.29 -13.34 -33.15
N LEU A 11 -6.64 -12.09 -32.86
CA LEU A 11 -6.23 -11.39 -31.66
C LEU A 11 -6.99 -12.01 -30.48
N ASP A 12 -6.38 -12.97 -29.79
CA ASP A 12 -6.82 -13.42 -28.48
C ASP A 12 -6.88 -12.23 -27.50
N PRO A 13 -8.06 -11.87 -26.96
CA PRO A 13 -8.21 -10.77 -26.01
C PRO A 13 -7.91 -11.16 -24.57
N HIS A 14 -7.38 -12.37 -24.30
CA HIS A 14 -6.97 -12.80 -22.97
C HIS A 14 -5.54 -12.35 -22.64
N ASN A 15 -5.23 -11.08 -22.88
CA ASN A 15 -4.16 -10.37 -22.19
C ASN A 15 -4.72 -9.83 -20.87
N ASP A 16 -5.03 -10.75 -19.95
CA ASP A 16 -5.42 -10.43 -18.55
C ASP A 16 -4.18 -10.04 -17.70
N SER A 17 -3.10 -9.61 -18.35
CA SER A 17 -1.84 -9.23 -17.72
C SER A 17 -1.66 -7.70 -17.63
N ALA A 18 -2.73 -6.92 -17.78
CA ALA A 18 -2.63 -5.45 -17.78
C ALA A 18 -3.94 -4.73 -17.39
N LEU A 19 -4.56 -5.03 -16.23
CA LEU A 19 -5.29 -3.99 -15.47
C LEU A 19 -5.61 -4.39 -14.02
N ALA A 20 -4.60 -4.84 -13.28
CA ALA A 20 -4.55 -4.59 -11.84
C ALA A 20 -3.10 -4.35 -11.44
N ASP A 21 -2.41 -3.50 -12.21
CA ASP A 21 -1.36 -2.65 -11.64
C ASP A 21 -2.06 -1.62 -10.75
N LYS A 22 -2.71 -2.14 -9.70
CA LYS A 22 -3.05 -1.41 -8.49
C LYS A 22 -1.68 -1.12 -7.92
N MET A 23 -1.04 -0.04 -8.39
CA MET A 23 0.35 0.32 -8.05
C MET A 23 0.59 -0.06 -6.60
N LYS A 24 1.30 -1.18 -6.40
CA LYS A 24 1.45 -1.75 -5.07
C LYS A 24 2.27 -0.76 -4.29
N ASN A 25 1.78 -0.41 -3.12
CA ASN A 25 2.51 0.47 -2.25
C ASN A 25 3.51 -0.40 -1.50
N SER A 26 4.78 -0.34 -1.90
CA SER A 26 5.87 -1.03 -1.21
C SER A 26 6.94 -0.04 -0.77
N ILE A 27 7.69 -0.43 0.26
CA ILE A 27 8.83 0.33 0.74
C ILE A 27 9.90 -0.62 1.27
N ASP A 28 11.17 -0.31 1.00
CA ASP A 28 12.30 -1.04 1.56
C ASP A 28 12.71 -0.40 2.87
N ALA A 29 12.68 -1.19 3.95
CA ALA A 29 13.15 -0.80 5.26
C ALA A 29 14.48 -1.49 5.56
N HIS A 30 15.46 -0.72 6.03
CA HIS A 30 16.79 -1.20 6.36
C HIS A 30 17.27 -0.61 7.68
N VAL A 31 17.93 -1.43 8.49
CA VAL A 31 18.60 -0.99 9.73
C VAL A 31 20.01 -1.54 9.70
N GLU A 32 20.99 -0.73 10.09
CA GLU A 32 22.39 -1.14 10.24
C GLU A 32 22.89 -0.78 11.64
N PHE A 33 23.36 -1.77 12.39
CA PHE A 33 23.87 -1.56 13.75
C PHE A 33 24.92 -2.61 14.12
N SER A 34 25.72 -2.33 15.14
CA SER A 34 26.74 -3.27 15.63
C SER A 34 26.43 -3.70 17.05
N PHE A 35 26.38 -5.00 17.28
CA PHE A 35 26.09 -5.61 18.58
C PHE A 35 27.11 -6.70 18.91
N LYS A 36 27.75 -6.61 20.08
CA LYS A 36 28.76 -7.58 20.57
C LYS A 36 29.92 -7.86 19.59
N GLY A 37 30.30 -6.86 18.78
CA GLY A 37 31.38 -7.00 17.81
C GLY A 37 30.96 -7.65 16.48
N GLU A 38 29.67 -7.91 16.30
CA GLU A 38 29.07 -8.33 15.04
C GLU A 38 28.22 -7.19 14.46
N THR A 39 28.26 -7.02 13.14
CA THR A 39 27.45 -6.04 12.43
C THR A 39 26.20 -6.73 11.88
N TYR A 40 25.04 -6.16 12.22
CA TYR A 40 23.72 -6.61 11.81
C TYR A 40 23.13 -5.59 10.85
N ALA A 41 22.62 -6.11 9.72
CA ALA A 41 22.08 -5.30 8.63
C ALA A 41 20.72 -5.84 8.14
N PRO A 42 19.70 -6.01 9.02
CA PRO A 42 18.40 -6.50 8.60
C PRO A 42 17.78 -5.54 7.58
N SER A 43 17.21 -6.12 6.52
CA SER A 43 16.48 -5.39 5.48
C SER A 43 15.27 -6.18 5.02
N ALA A 44 14.20 -5.48 4.68
CA ALA A 44 13.00 -6.10 4.14
C ALA A 44 12.24 -5.13 3.24
N THR A 45 11.78 -5.64 2.11
CA THR A 45 10.69 -5.04 1.35
C THR A 45 9.37 -5.31 2.06
N ILE A 46 8.61 -4.25 2.27
CA ILE A 46 7.35 -4.24 2.99
C ILE A 46 6.25 -3.88 2.02
N ASP A 47 5.24 -4.75 1.89
CA ASP A 47 4.02 -4.49 1.15
C ASP A 47 3.04 -3.75 2.08
N LEU A 48 2.88 -2.46 1.84
CA LEU A 48 2.08 -1.57 2.68
C LEU A 48 0.58 -1.76 2.45
N ASP A 49 0.18 -2.17 1.23
CA ASP A 49 -1.21 -2.53 0.95
C ASP A 49 -1.64 -3.72 1.80
N ASP A 50 -0.87 -4.81 1.77
CA ASP A 50 -1.20 -6.02 2.51
C ASP A 50 -1.27 -5.77 4.02
N LEU A 51 -0.31 -5.01 4.56
CA LEU A 51 -0.31 -4.65 5.98
C LEU A 51 -1.53 -3.84 6.39
N LEU A 52 -1.89 -2.82 5.61
CA LEU A 52 -3.05 -1.98 5.91
C LEU A 52 -4.38 -2.73 5.70
N GLU A 53 -4.45 -3.68 4.77
CA GLU A 53 -5.64 -4.50 4.56
C GLU A 53 -5.89 -5.46 5.74
N HIS A 54 -4.85 -6.05 6.32
CA HIS A 54 -4.98 -7.03 7.41
C HIS A 54 -5.05 -6.40 8.80
N HIS A 55 -4.26 -5.35 9.06
CA HIS A 55 -4.12 -4.78 10.40
C HIS A 55 -4.87 -3.45 10.59
N GLY A 56 -5.29 -2.80 9.51
CA GLY A 56 -5.96 -1.49 9.54
C GLY A 56 -5.07 -0.32 9.97
N SER A 57 -3.84 -0.60 10.40
CA SER A 57 -2.78 0.33 10.78
C SER A 57 -1.43 -0.31 10.47
N LEU A 58 -0.42 0.50 10.17
CA LEU A 58 0.92 -0.01 9.96
C LEU A 58 1.50 -0.56 11.28
N PRO A 59 1.94 -1.83 11.34
CA PRO A 59 2.62 -2.37 12.51
C PRO A 59 3.99 -1.72 12.70
N GLN A 60 4.61 -1.96 13.86
CA GLN A 60 5.97 -1.51 14.12
C GLN A 60 6.93 -2.19 13.14
N ILE A 61 7.56 -1.39 12.28
CA ILE A 61 8.47 -1.87 11.23
C ILE A 61 9.67 -2.63 11.83
N HIS A 62 10.16 -2.22 13.00
CA HIS A 62 11.19 -2.96 13.73
C HIS A 62 10.76 -4.38 14.07
N ALA A 63 9.51 -4.59 14.51
CA ALA A 63 9.01 -5.92 14.84
C ALA A 63 8.93 -6.82 13.59
N LEU A 64 8.48 -6.28 12.45
CA LEU A 64 8.45 -7.00 11.17
C LEU A 64 9.85 -7.40 10.71
N LEU A 65 10.82 -6.47 10.80
CA LEU A 65 12.21 -6.75 10.46
C LEU A 65 12.80 -7.82 11.39
N ALA A 66 12.49 -7.77 12.68
CA ALA A 66 12.97 -8.74 13.65
C ALA A 66 12.42 -10.14 13.38
N GLU A 67 11.11 -10.27 13.20
CA GLU A 67 10.44 -11.55 12.89
C GLU A 67 11.01 -12.18 11.60
N LYS A 68 11.18 -11.38 10.54
CA LYS A 68 11.66 -11.86 9.24
C LYS A 68 13.12 -12.32 9.27
N HIS A 69 13.93 -11.75 10.16
CA HIS A 69 15.34 -12.10 10.35
C HIS A 69 15.59 -13.03 11.54
N GLY A 70 14.55 -13.55 12.18
CA GLY A 70 14.66 -14.47 13.33
C GLY A 70 15.24 -13.83 14.59
N ILE A 71 15.15 -12.51 14.71
CA ILE A 71 15.54 -11.76 15.90
C ILE A 71 14.38 -11.84 16.89
N ASP A 72 14.66 -12.39 18.07
CA ASP A 72 13.67 -12.51 19.14
C ASP A 72 13.32 -11.12 19.71
N THR A 73 12.02 -10.80 19.77
CA THR A 73 11.52 -9.49 20.22
C THR A 73 11.72 -9.22 21.72
N TYR A 74 12.18 -10.20 22.50
CA TYR A 74 12.56 -10.06 23.91
C TYR A 74 14.07 -10.08 24.11
N SER A 75 14.85 -10.11 23.02
CA SER A 75 16.30 -10.08 23.09
C SER A 75 16.85 -8.65 23.20
N TYR A 76 17.98 -8.50 23.88
CA TYR A 76 18.71 -7.24 23.91
C TYR A 76 19.16 -6.79 22.51
N LEU A 77 19.30 -7.72 21.56
CA LEU A 77 19.55 -7.40 20.15
C LEU A 77 18.40 -6.60 19.54
N TYR A 78 17.15 -6.97 19.86
CA TYR A 78 15.96 -6.23 19.44
C TYR A 78 15.84 -4.87 20.12
N GLU A 79 16.24 -4.74 21.39
CA GLU A 79 16.29 -3.43 22.07
C GLU A 79 17.25 -2.47 21.34
N VAL A 80 18.48 -2.92 21.02
CA VAL A 80 19.45 -2.11 20.27
C VAL A 80 18.92 -1.76 18.87
N MET A 81 18.25 -2.70 18.22
CA MET A 81 17.65 -2.48 16.90
C MET A 81 16.55 -1.42 16.94
N GLN A 82 15.71 -1.38 17.99
CA GLN A 82 14.67 -0.36 18.17
C GLN A 82 15.24 1.04 18.41
N GLU A 83 16.41 1.14 19.04
CA GLU A 83 17.12 2.42 19.21
C GLU A 83 17.81 2.89 17.93
N THR A 84 17.87 2.04 16.90
CA THR A 84 18.47 2.36 15.61
C THR A 84 17.41 2.90 14.65
N GLU A 85 17.76 3.97 13.94
CA GLU A 85 16.90 4.57 12.91
C GLU A 85 16.72 3.60 11.73
N ILE A 86 15.47 3.51 11.24
CA ILE A 86 15.17 2.76 10.03
C ILE A 86 15.40 3.68 8.84
N ILE A 87 16.23 3.22 7.92
CA ILE A 87 16.42 3.84 6.62
C ILE A 87 15.37 3.27 5.67
N PHE A 88 14.49 4.15 5.22
CA PHE A 88 13.50 3.83 4.20
C PHE A 88 14.00 4.20 2.81
N SER A 89 13.78 3.32 1.83
CA SER A 89 14.19 3.53 0.45
C SER A 89 13.24 2.82 -0.51
N ASN A 90 13.41 3.09 -1.80
CA ASN A 90 12.68 2.41 -2.88
C ASN A 90 11.15 2.35 -2.65
N ALA A 91 10.57 3.47 -2.23
CA ALA A 91 9.13 3.58 -2.05
C ALA A 91 8.43 3.60 -3.42
N GLU A 92 7.38 2.79 -3.56
CA GLU A 92 6.60 2.65 -4.78
C GLU A 92 5.14 3.08 -4.58
N GLY A 93 4.49 3.51 -5.65
CA GLY A 93 3.10 3.96 -5.63
C GLY A 93 2.89 5.23 -4.79
N LEU A 94 1.81 5.25 -4.01
CA LEU A 94 1.46 6.33 -3.10
C LEU A 94 2.53 6.53 -2.02
N ALA A 95 3.24 5.47 -1.60
CA ALA A 95 4.26 5.54 -0.57
C ALA A 95 5.44 6.46 -0.94
N ALA A 96 5.74 6.59 -2.25
CA ALA A 96 6.79 7.48 -2.74
C ALA A 96 6.53 8.96 -2.41
N GLU A 97 5.26 9.37 -2.32
CA GLU A 97 4.87 10.74 -1.97
C GLU A 97 5.04 11.04 -0.47
N PHE A 98 5.12 9.99 0.37
CA PHE A 98 5.22 10.10 1.82
C PHE A 98 6.62 9.81 2.36
N LEU A 99 7.56 9.44 1.49
CA LEU A 99 8.97 9.31 1.85
C LEU A 99 9.70 10.64 1.59
N ILE A 100 9.94 11.41 2.66
CA ILE A 100 10.55 12.74 2.58
C ILE A 100 11.86 12.73 3.37
N ASN A 101 12.98 13.00 2.70
CA ASN A 101 14.32 13.05 3.32
C ASN A 101 14.72 11.78 4.09
N GLY A 102 14.24 10.61 3.67
CA GLY A 102 14.53 9.33 4.34
C GLY A 102 13.60 9.00 5.51
N GLU A 103 12.72 9.93 5.88
CA GLU A 103 11.65 9.72 6.86
C GLU A 103 10.34 9.38 6.14
N PHE A 104 9.70 8.30 6.56
CA PHE A 104 8.43 7.86 5.98
C PHE A 104 7.27 8.22 6.91
N ASP A 105 6.37 9.10 6.45
CA ASP A 105 5.20 9.53 7.21
C ASP A 105 4.09 8.47 7.16
N MET A 106 4.23 7.47 8.03
CA MET A 106 3.33 6.32 8.11
C MET A 106 1.89 6.70 8.43
N GLU A 107 1.68 7.69 9.31
CA GLU A 107 0.34 8.10 9.73
C GLU A 107 -0.42 8.76 8.59
N THR A 108 0.24 9.69 7.88
CA THR A 108 -0.37 10.40 6.76
C THR A 108 -0.58 9.45 5.57
N PHE A 109 0.38 8.55 5.31
CA PHE A 109 0.21 7.51 4.30
C PHE A 109 -1.00 6.61 4.61
N ALA A 110 -1.11 6.09 5.83
CA ALA A 110 -2.21 5.20 6.21
C ALA A 110 -3.57 5.90 6.09
N ALA A 111 -3.67 7.17 6.51
CA ALA A 111 -4.87 7.98 6.35
C ALA A 111 -5.24 8.17 4.88
N ARG A 112 -4.26 8.49 4.03
CA ARG A 112 -4.46 8.72 2.59
C ARG A 112 -4.83 7.44 1.85
N TRP A 113 -4.18 6.32 2.19
CA TRP A 113 -4.50 5.01 1.65
C TRP A 113 -5.93 4.60 1.99
N GLN A 114 -6.33 4.78 3.25
CA GLN A 114 -7.69 4.47 3.70
C GLN A 114 -8.73 5.35 3.00
N GLU A 115 -8.43 6.65 2.82
CA GLU A 115 -9.30 7.56 2.08
C GLU A 115 -9.48 7.13 0.61
N ASN A 116 -8.39 6.80 -0.08
CA ASN A 116 -8.42 6.31 -1.46
C ASN A 116 -9.22 5.01 -1.59
N ARG A 117 -9.08 4.09 -0.62
CA ARG A 117 -9.85 2.84 -0.59
C ARG A 117 -11.35 3.09 -0.44
N ILE A 118 -11.73 3.98 0.49
CA ILE A 118 -13.13 4.39 0.67
C ILE A 118 -13.65 5.07 -0.60
N LEU A 119 -12.88 5.95 -1.22
CA LEU A 119 -13.25 6.60 -2.48
C LEU A 119 -13.51 5.59 -3.59
N GLY A 120 -12.65 4.58 -3.76
CA GLY A 120 -12.86 3.52 -4.74
C GLY A 120 -14.17 2.75 -4.51
N GLN A 121 -14.49 2.44 -3.24
CA GLN A 121 -15.76 1.78 -2.89
C GLN A 121 -16.96 2.70 -3.13
N LEU A 122 -16.88 3.97 -2.74
CA LEU A 122 -17.95 4.95 -2.97
C LEU A 122 -18.18 5.20 -4.46
N GLN A 123 -17.11 5.21 -5.27
CA GLN A 123 -17.19 5.31 -6.73
C GLN A 123 -17.93 4.12 -7.33
N ALA A 124 -17.63 2.90 -6.90
CA ALA A 124 -18.33 1.70 -7.35
C ALA A 124 -19.82 1.73 -6.98
N ILE A 125 -20.16 2.20 -5.78
CA ILE A 125 -21.55 2.37 -5.33
C ILE A 125 -22.25 3.45 -6.16
N ALA A 126 -21.62 4.61 -6.36
CA ALA A 126 -22.22 5.70 -7.13
C ALA A 126 -22.42 5.33 -8.61
N LEU A 127 -21.51 4.55 -9.19
CA LEU A 127 -21.69 4.02 -10.53
C LEU A 127 -22.90 3.07 -10.59
N ARG A 128 -23.01 2.16 -9.62
CA ARG A 128 -24.09 1.15 -9.58
C ARG A 128 -25.47 1.75 -9.30
N GLU A 129 -25.57 2.65 -8.31
CA GLU A 129 -26.85 3.16 -7.81
C GLU A 129 -27.28 4.47 -8.48
N LEU A 130 -26.32 5.32 -8.85
CA LEU A 130 -26.58 6.67 -9.37
C LEU A 130 -26.17 6.83 -10.84
N GLY A 131 -25.53 5.81 -11.44
CA GLY A 131 -25.00 5.90 -12.80
C GLY A 131 -23.86 6.91 -12.96
N VAL A 132 -23.21 7.30 -11.86
CA VAL A 132 -22.13 8.31 -11.88
C VAL A 132 -20.79 7.61 -12.06
N ASP A 133 -20.22 7.78 -13.26
CA ASP A 133 -18.96 7.15 -13.66
C ASP A 133 -17.72 7.79 -13.01
N HIS A 134 -17.75 9.09 -12.72
CA HIS A 134 -16.65 9.82 -12.08
C HIS A 134 -17.15 10.71 -10.94
N LEU A 135 -16.96 10.26 -9.69
CA LEU A 135 -17.35 10.95 -8.47
C LEU A 135 -16.58 12.28 -8.31
N ASP A 136 -15.35 12.36 -8.82
CA ASP A 136 -14.52 13.58 -8.79
C ASP A 136 -15.13 14.74 -9.59
N ARG A 137 -16.01 14.47 -10.56
CA ARG A 137 -16.76 15.51 -11.29
C ARG A 137 -17.92 16.09 -10.48
N HIS A 138 -18.26 15.47 -9.34
CA HIS A 138 -19.37 15.84 -8.47
C HIS A 138 -18.87 16.04 -7.02
N PRO A 139 -18.08 17.09 -6.73
CA PRO A 139 -17.46 17.28 -5.42
C PRO A 139 -18.47 17.35 -4.26
N ALA A 140 -19.67 17.91 -4.50
CA ALA A 140 -20.73 17.93 -3.51
C ALA A 140 -21.25 16.52 -3.17
N LEU A 141 -21.42 15.66 -4.17
CA LEU A 141 -21.84 14.26 -3.99
C LEU A 141 -20.74 13.44 -3.30
N LYS A 142 -19.50 13.58 -3.77
CA LYS A 142 -18.31 12.98 -3.16
C LYS A 142 -18.24 13.31 -1.67
N ASN A 143 -18.36 14.59 -1.31
CA ASN A 143 -18.35 15.03 0.08
C ASN A 143 -19.55 14.49 0.87
N ALA A 144 -20.77 14.53 0.31
CA ALA A 144 -21.95 14.01 0.99
C ALA A 144 -21.83 12.51 1.33
N LEU A 145 -21.34 11.71 0.39
CA LEU A 145 -21.07 10.28 0.60
C LEU A 145 -19.98 10.05 1.64
N PHE A 146 -18.90 10.84 1.61
CA PHE A 146 -17.85 10.79 2.61
C PHE A 146 -18.37 11.13 4.01
N GLN A 147 -19.19 12.17 4.15
CA GLN A 147 -19.81 12.56 5.41
C GLN A 147 -20.77 11.48 5.92
N ALA A 148 -21.58 10.89 5.04
CA ALA A 148 -22.47 9.79 5.40
C ALA A 148 -21.70 8.55 5.89
N TYR A 149 -20.60 8.20 5.22
CA TYR A 149 -19.70 7.12 5.66
C TYR A 149 -19.09 7.42 7.03
N ARG A 150 -18.55 8.63 7.23
CA ARG A 150 -17.97 9.04 8.51
C ARG A 150 -19.01 9.02 9.62
N LEU A 151 -20.21 9.52 9.35
CA LEU A 151 -21.34 9.48 10.29
C LEU A 151 -21.69 8.03 10.63
N GLY A 152 -21.79 7.14 9.64
CA GLY A 152 -22.04 5.72 9.87
C GLY A 152 -20.97 5.03 10.71
N LYS A 153 -19.69 5.37 10.51
CA LYS A 153 -18.58 4.86 11.32
C LYS A 153 -18.64 5.35 12.78
N ILE A 154 -19.06 6.59 13.00
CA ILE A 154 -19.20 7.19 14.34
C ILE A 154 -20.46 6.68 15.06
N SER A 155 -21.56 6.51 14.32
CA SER A 155 -22.86 6.08 14.85
C SER A 155 -23.05 4.57 14.92
N GLY A 156 -22.11 3.79 14.38
CA GLY A 156 -22.10 2.31 14.41
C GLY A 156 -21.54 1.71 15.70
N CYS A 157 -21.48 2.49 16.78
CA CYS A 157 -21.11 2.06 18.13
C CYS A 157 -22.32 2.14 19.07
#